data_AF-A0A920SMQ5-F1
#
_entry.id   AF-A0A920SMQ5-F1
#
_cell.length_a   1.000
_cell.length_b   1.000
_cell.length_c   1.000
_cell.angle_alpha   90.00
_cell.angle_beta   90.00
_cell.angle_gamma   90.00
#
_symmetry.space_group_name_H-M   'P 1'
#
loop_
_entity.id
_entity.type
_entity.pdbx_description
1 polymer ?
#
loop_
_entity_poly.entity_id
_entity_poly.type
_entity_poly.pdbx_seq_one_letter_code
_entity_poly.pdbx_strand_id
1 'polypeptide(L)'
;MLDIALLYANVLPEHLKFQIVNIEIDTQTLTTSGFGVEISGIDISKLGERTGQILIDAFNAHGGLLVLRDQGLKNPDHLCQLAALFGDVEHNEKYDPHYLLPDHPEILRVGNTIEHGQYSALFIRADPPPLLWHCDDPFSSPTTHRVVFLLRGGPRVWWGNRFCRYDRSLRRAKRNNQIQD
;
A
#
# COMPACT_ATOMS: atom_id res chain seq x y z
N MET A 1 34.10 -10.60 10.63
CA MET A 1 34.21 -9.31 11.34
C MET A 1 33.91 -8.25 10.30
N LEU A 2 32.67 -7.78 10.24
CA LEU A 2 32.20 -6.74 9.31
C LEU A 2 31.13 -5.90 10.01
N ASP A 3 31.18 -4.61 9.74
CA ASP A 3 30.84 -3.52 10.64
C ASP A 3 29.34 -3.34 10.92
N ILE A 4 29.02 -3.26 12.21
CA ILE A 4 27.79 -2.67 12.75
C ILE A 4 27.99 -1.15 12.71
N ALA A 5 27.45 -0.48 11.70
CA ALA A 5 27.35 0.97 11.71
C ALA A 5 26.23 1.40 12.66
N LEU A 6 26.61 2.08 13.74
CA LEU A 6 25.72 2.67 14.73
C LEU A 6 24.68 3.60 14.08
N LEU A 7 23.40 3.28 14.26
CA LEU A 7 22.28 4.19 14.03
C LEU A 7 22.21 5.19 15.19
N TYR A 8 22.80 6.37 15.01
CA TYR A 8 22.52 7.53 15.86
C TYR A 8 21.22 8.18 15.38
N ALA A 9 20.10 7.85 16.02
CA ALA A 9 18.85 8.59 15.87
C ALA A 9 18.86 9.79 16.83
N ASN A 10 19.17 10.98 16.32
CA ASN A 10 18.84 12.23 17.01
C ASN A 10 17.59 12.83 16.37
N VAL A 11 16.58 13.01 17.23
CA VAL A 11 15.23 13.49 16.94
C VAL A 11 15.25 14.97 16.55
N LEU A 12 14.76 15.30 15.35
CA LEU A 12 13.84 16.42 15.08
C LEU A 12 12.97 16.04 13.86
N PRO A 13 11.62 16.08 13.97
CA PRO A 13 10.73 15.58 12.93
C PRO A 13 10.55 16.65 11.86
N GLU A 14 10.91 16.35 10.60
CA GLU A 14 10.15 16.77 9.42
C GLU A 14 10.74 16.21 8.12
N HIS A 15 12.03 15.89 8.07
CA HIS A 15 12.65 15.24 6.92
C HIS A 15 13.79 14.32 7.35
N LEU A 16 13.68 13.02 7.07
CA LEU A 16 14.74 12.05 7.32
C LEU A 16 15.34 11.64 5.99
N LYS A 17 16.54 12.18 5.70
CA LYS A 17 17.35 11.80 4.55
C LYS A 17 18.26 10.64 4.93
N PHE A 18 18.06 9.48 4.32
CA PHE A 18 18.98 8.37 4.44
C PHE A 18 19.92 8.36 3.24
N GLN A 19 21.20 8.66 3.46
CA GLN A 19 22.25 8.35 2.48
C GLN A 19 22.79 6.97 2.78
N ILE A 20 22.42 5.99 1.97
CA ILE A 20 23.09 4.69 2.02
C ILE A 20 23.57 4.33 0.62
N VAL A 21 24.81 4.72 0.35
CA VAL A 21 25.63 4.39 -0.83
C VAL A 21 24.80 4.33 -2.13
N ASN A 22 24.54 5.52 -2.68
CA ASN A 22 23.97 5.81 -4.03
C ASN A 22 22.44 5.73 -4.25
N ILE A 23 21.62 5.62 -3.21
CA ILE A 23 20.16 5.86 -3.35
C ILE A 23 19.76 6.93 -2.33
N GLU A 24 19.35 8.11 -2.82
CA GLU A 24 18.71 9.14 -1.99
C GLU A 24 17.23 8.76 -1.87
N ILE A 25 16.87 8.22 -0.70
CA ILE A 25 15.48 7.88 -0.38
C ILE A 25 14.97 8.98 0.56
N ASP A 26 13.95 9.70 0.09
CA ASP A 26 13.25 10.69 0.88
C ASP A 26 11.98 10.09 1.46
N THR A 27 11.72 10.36 2.73
CA THR A 27 10.55 9.85 3.45
C THR A 27 9.79 10.98 4.12
N GLN A 28 8.46 10.92 4.06
CA GLN A 28 7.56 11.86 4.71
C GLN A 28 6.39 11.14 5.36
N THR A 29 6.17 11.34 6.66
CA THR A 29 5.01 10.75 7.34
C THR A 29 3.70 11.34 6.82
N LEU A 30 2.72 10.48 6.52
CA LEU A 30 1.41 10.91 5.98
C LEU A 30 0.50 11.53 7.04
N THR A 31 0.68 11.17 8.31
CA THR A 31 -0.11 11.71 9.42
C THR A 31 0.79 12.11 10.58
N THR A 32 0.38 13.12 11.35
CA THR A 32 1.04 13.52 12.61
C THR A 32 1.11 12.40 13.63
N SER A 33 0.26 11.38 13.47
CA SER A 33 0.20 10.22 14.35
C SER A 33 1.28 9.16 14.05
N GLY A 34 2.05 9.34 12.96
CA GLY A 34 3.05 8.40 12.44
C GLY A 34 2.49 7.29 11.56
N PHE A 35 1.16 7.24 11.36
CA PHE A 35 0.52 6.29 10.46
C PHE A 35 0.71 6.70 9.01
N GLY A 36 1.23 5.77 8.21
CA GLY A 36 1.54 5.94 6.81
C GLY A 36 2.81 6.72 6.54
N VAL A 37 3.54 6.33 5.50
CA VAL A 37 4.72 7.05 5.01
C VAL A 37 4.70 7.12 3.48
N GLU A 38 5.01 8.31 2.99
CA GLU A 38 5.32 8.57 1.60
C GLU A 38 6.81 8.39 1.37
N ILE A 39 7.17 7.70 0.29
CA ILE A 39 8.56 7.43 -0.10
C ILE A 39 8.76 7.85 -1.55
N SER A 40 9.83 8.63 -1.79
CA SER A 40 10.30 9.03 -3.11
C SER A 40 11.77 8.65 -3.30
N GLY A 41 12.25 8.69 -4.56
CA GLY A 41 13.61 8.27 -4.91
C GLY A 41 13.81 6.76 -5.08
N ILE A 42 12.72 5.97 -5.02
CA ILE A 42 12.72 4.52 -5.30
C ILE A 42 12.07 4.25 -6.65
N ASP A 43 12.61 3.29 -7.39
CA ASP A 43 12.08 2.78 -8.65
C ASP A 43 11.81 1.28 -8.50
N ILE A 44 10.53 0.88 -8.40
CA ILE A 44 10.19 -0.53 -8.16
C ILE A 44 10.50 -1.44 -9.35
N SER A 45 10.78 -0.89 -10.54
CA SER A 45 11.27 -1.71 -11.66
C SER A 45 12.69 -2.24 -11.43
N LYS A 46 13.38 -1.72 -10.41
CA LYS A 46 14.74 -2.10 -10.02
C LYS A 46 14.76 -2.66 -8.59
N LEU A 47 13.65 -3.27 -8.17
CA LEU A 47 13.52 -3.81 -6.83
C LEU A 47 14.57 -4.91 -6.60
N GLY A 48 15.49 -4.65 -5.68
CA GLY A 48 16.44 -5.63 -5.17
C GLY A 48 16.21 -5.88 -3.68
N GLU A 49 16.88 -6.91 -3.16
CA GLU A 49 16.75 -7.35 -1.76
C GLU A 49 16.84 -6.20 -0.75
N ARG A 50 17.85 -5.34 -0.91
CA ARG A 50 18.08 -4.18 -0.04
C ARG A 50 16.90 -3.20 -0.05
N THR A 51 16.44 -2.81 -1.24
CA THR A 51 15.31 -1.87 -1.39
C THR A 51 14.04 -2.50 -0.86
N GLY A 52 13.85 -3.80 -1.10
CA GLY A 52 12.73 -4.57 -0.55
C GLY A 52 12.71 -4.53 0.97
N GLN A 53 13.85 -4.75 1.64
CA GLN A 53 13.95 -4.69 3.09
C GLN A 53 13.61 -3.29 3.64
N ILE A 54 14.08 -2.23 2.99
CA ILE A 54 13.74 -0.84 3.37
C ILE A 54 12.22 -0.62 3.30
N LEU A 55 11.56 -1.12 2.26
CA LEU A 55 10.11 -1.00 2.11
C LEU A 55 9.36 -1.80 3.18
N ILE A 56 9.80 -3.01 3.50
CA ILE A 56 9.21 -3.84 4.56
C ILE A 56 9.35 -3.15 5.92
N ASP A 57 10.54 -2.63 6.24
CA ASP A 57 10.81 -1.95 7.49
C ASP A 57 9.96 -0.67 7.63
N ALA A 58 9.89 0.13 6.56
CA ALA A 58 9.05 1.31 6.51
C ALA A 58 7.56 0.97 6.67
N PHE A 59 7.08 -0.09 6.02
CA PHE A 59 5.70 -0.55 6.13
C PHE A 59 5.36 -0.90 7.59
N ASN A 60 6.21 -1.68 8.24
CA ASN A 60 6.02 -2.10 9.63
C ASN A 60 6.10 -0.91 10.60
N ALA A 61 7.08 -0.03 10.44
CA ALA A 61 7.30 1.13 11.30
C ALA A 61 6.14 2.14 11.22
N HIS A 62 5.54 2.31 10.04
CA HIS A 62 4.48 3.30 9.80
C HIS A 62 3.06 2.72 9.81
N GLY A 63 2.89 1.52 10.36
CA GLY A 63 1.58 0.94 10.61
C GLY A 63 0.85 0.41 9.38
N GLY A 64 1.58 0.08 8.32
CA GLY A 64 1.08 -0.70 7.19
C GLY A 64 0.55 0.10 6.00
N LEU A 65 0.95 1.37 5.84
CA LEU A 65 0.61 2.17 4.66
C LEU A 65 1.88 2.80 4.06
N LEU A 66 2.16 2.46 2.80
CA LEU A 66 3.21 3.07 1.99
C LEU A 66 2.58 3.79 0.80
N VAL A 67 3.11 4.97 0.47
CA VAL A 67 2.81 5.68 -0.78
C VAL A 67 4.13 5.86 -1.54
N LEU A 68 4.31 5.13 -2.63
CA LEU A 68 5.50 5.25 -3.48
C LEU A 68 5.21 6.26 -4.61
N ARG A 69 5.94 7.37 -4.62
CA ARG A 69 5.77 8.43 -5.64
C ARG A 69 6.51 8.11 -6.94
N ASP A 70 6.07 8.74 -8.02
CA ASP A 70 6.77 8.79 -9.31
C ASP A 70 7.09 7.43 -9.97
N GLN A 71 6.23 6.43 -9.74
CA GLN A 71 6.38 5.10 -10.34
C GLN A 71 5.92 5.09 -11.81
N GLY A 72 6.88 5.01 -12.74
CA GLY A 72 6.66 4.89 -14.17
C GLY A 72 6.49 3.45 -14.64
N LEU A 73 5.43 2.76 -14.20
CA LEU A 73 5.27 1.33 -14.45
C LEU A 73 4.92 1.01 -15.89
N LYS A 74 5.77 0.20 -16.52
CA LYS A 74 5.59 -0.34 -17.88
C LYS A 74 5.34 -1.85 -17.89
N ASN A 75 6.00 -2.58 -16.99
CA ASN A 75 5.80 -4.01 -16.82
C ASN A 75 4.93 -4.26 -15.57
N PRO A 76 3.75 -4.89 -15.70
CA PRO A 76 2.91 -5.27 -14.56
C PRO A 76 3.59 -6.21 -13.56
N ASP A 77 4.57 -7.02 -13.98
CA ASP A 77 5.30 -7.93 -13.08
C ASP A 77 5.95 -7.19 -11.90
N HIS A 78 6.34 -5.93 -12.09
CA HIS A 78 6.94 -5.13 -11.01
C HIS A 78 5.94 -4.87 -9.87
N LEU A 79 4.64 -4.83 -10.15
CA LEU A 79 3.61 -4.78 -9.11
C LEU A 79 3.52 -6.10 -8.36
N CYS A 80 3.56 -7.23 -9.07
CA CYS A 80 3.56 -8.55 -8.45
C CYS A 80 4.79 -8.76 -7.57
N GLN A 81 5.98 -8.35 -8.05
CA GLN A 81 7.23 -8.38 -7.28
C GLN A 81 7.18 -7.51 -6.03
N LEU A 82 6.61 -6.30 -6.13
CA LEU A 82 6.39 -5.43 -4.97
C LEU A 82 5.43 -6.08 -3.97
N ALA A 83 4.31 -6.65 -4.43
CA ALA A 83 3.34 -7.34 -3.57
C ALA A 83 3.97 -8.56 -2.88
N ALA A 84 4.81 -9.31 -3.59
CA ALA A 84 5.50 -10.49 -3.08
C ALA A 84 6.47 -10.19 -1.91
N LEU A 85 6.92 -8.94 -1.72
CA LEU A 85 7.67 -8.54 -0.51
C LEU A 85 6.86 -8.73 0.77
N PHE A 86 5.55 -8.70 0.64
CA PHE A 86 4.62 -8.59 1.75
C PHE A 86 3.90 -9.91 2.06
N GLY A 87 4.04 -10.93 1.21
CA GLY A 87 3.44 -12.25 1.36
C GLY A 87 3.21 -12.93 0.02
N ASP A 88 2.54 -14.08 0.04
CA ASP A 88 2.13 -14.77 -1.19
C ASP A 88 1.13 -13.91 -1.97
N VAL A 89 1.30 -13.86 -3.29
CA VAL A 89 0.41 -13.10 -4.18
C VAL A 89 -0.71 -14.01 -4.64
N GLU A 90 -1.94 -13.69 -4.24
CA GLU A 90 -3.13 -14.46 -4.61
C GLU A 90 -3.59 -14.14 -6.03
N HIS A 91 -4.08 -15.17 -6.73
CA HIS A 91 -4.79 -14.98 -8.00
C HIS A 91 -6.21 -14.51 -7.75
N ASN A 92 -6.66 -13.51 -8.51
CA ASN A 92 -7.99 -12.92 -8.38
C ASN A 92 -9.07 -13.64 -9.23
N GLU A 93 -8.90 -14.94 -9.46
CA GLU A 93 -9.80 -15.77 -10.31
C GLU A 93 -11.24 -15.88 -9.77
N LYS A 94 -11.48 -15.49 -8.51
CA LYS A 94 -12.84 -15.34 -7.94
C LYS A 94 -13.64 -14.20 -8.58
N TYR A 95 -12.98 -13.24 -9.23
CA TYR A 95 -13.60 -12.14 -9.96
C TYR A 95 -13.79 -12.50 -11.43
N ASP A 96 -14.65 -11.74 -12.12
CA ASP A 96 -14.79 -11.85 -13.57
C ASP A 96 -13.44 -11.60 -14.26
N PRO A 97 -12.95 -12.52 -15.11
CA PRO A 97 -11.70 -12.35 -15.85
C PRO A 97 -11.61 -11.04 -16.66
N HIS A 98 -12.75 -10.46 -17.06
CA HIS A 98 -12.80 -9.16 -17.73
C HIS A 98 -12.28 -8.00 -16.87
N TYR A 99 -12.27 -8.14 -15.55
CA TYR A 99 -11.72 -7.14 -14.62
C TYR A 99 -10.25 -7.39 -14.28
N LEU A 100 -9.71 -8.56 -14.62
CA LEU A 100 -8.30 -8.87 -14.41
C LEU A 100 -7.45 -8.24 -15.51
N LEU A 101 -6.21 -7.89 -15.22
CA LEU A 101 -5.27 -7.49 -16.26
C LEU A 101 -4.96 -8.71 -17.14
N PRO A 102 -5.00 -8.61 -18.49
CA PRO A 102 -4.65 -9.72 -19.36
C PRO A 102 -3.27 -10.30 -19.02
N ASP A 103 -3.18 -11.63 -18.98
CA ASP A 103 -1.96 -12.39 -18.65
C ASP A 103 -1.42 -12.20 -17.21
N HIS A 104 -2.12 -11.46 -16.35
CA HIS A 104 -1.75 -11.21 -14.96
C HIS A 104 -2.97 -11.38 -14.02
N PRO A 105 -3.40 -12.62 -13.73
CA PRO A 105 -4.56 -12.90 -12.88
C PRO A 105 -4.42 -12.37 -11.44
N GLU A 106 -3.21 -12.01 -11.01
CA GLU A 106 -2.91 -11.38 -9.72
C GLU A 106 -3.38 -9.92 -9.66
N ILE A 107 -3.57 -9.26 -10.81
CA ILE A 107 -3.87 -7.82 -10.88
C ILE A 107 -5.34 -7.60 -11.21
N LEU A 108 -6.11 -7.29 -10.16
CA LEU A 108 -7.49 -6.81 -10.29
C LEU A 108 -7.51 -5.32 -10.68
N ARG A 109 -8.18 -4.98 -11.78
CA ARG A 109 -8.43 -3.58 -12.16
C ARG A 109 -9.65 -3.08 -11.41
N VAL A 110 -9.47 -2.02 -10.63
CA VAL A 110 -10.56 -1.30 -9.94
C VAL A 110 -10.68 0.07 -10.57
N GLY A 111 -11.88 0.45 -10.99
CA GLY A 111 -12.09 1.72 -11.66
C GLY A 111 -13.48 1.87 -12.24
N ASN A 112 -13.69 3.02 -12.89
CA ASN A 112 -14.95 3.40 -13.52
C ASN A 112 -14.82 3.54 -15.05
N THR A 113 -13.76 2.96 -15.63
CA THR A 113 -13.53 2.98 -17.07
C THR A 113 -14.57 2.10 -17.77
N ILE A 114 -15.19 2.65 -18.81
CA ILE A 114 -16.16 1.95 -19.65
C ILE A 114 -15.55 1.79 -21.04
N GLU A 115 -15.48 0.55 -21.52
CA GLU A 115 -15.03 0.17 -22.85
C GLU A 115 -16.16 -0.60 -23.53
N HIS A 116 -16.50 -0.23 -24.77
CA HIS A 116 -17.59 -0.88 -25.52
C HIS A 116 -18.95 -0.96 -24.79
N GLY A 117 -19.23 0.01 -23.90
CA GLY A 117 -20.48 0.08 -23.14
C GLY A 117 -20.53 -0.80 -21.90
N GLN A 118 -19.42 -1.47 -21.53
CA GLN A 118 -19.28 -2.27 -20.31
C GLN A 118 -18.11 -1.75 -19.46
N TYR A 119 -18.14 -1.98 -18.15
CA TYR A 119 -17.01 -1.64 -17.30
C TYR A 119 -15.81 -2.54 -17.62
N SER A 120 -14.64 -1.96 -17.85
CA SER A 120 -13.40 -2.72 -18.07
C SER A 120 -12.60 -2.97 -16.77
N ALA A 121 -13.17 -2.58 -15.63
CA ALA A 121 -12.62 -2.72 -14.30
C ALA A 121 -13.74 -2.95 -13.30
N LEU A 122 -13.45 -3.58 -12.17
CA LEU A 122 -14.39 -3.75 -11.09
C LEU A 122 -14.80 -2.37 -10.56
N PHE A 123 -16.06 -2.00 -10.83
CA PHE A 123 -16.60 -0.74 -10.35
C PHE A 123 -17.14 -0.92 -8.93
N ILE A 124 -16.34 -0.55 -7.94
CA ILE A 124 -16.72 -0.58 -6.52
C ILE A 124 -17.41 0.74 -6.19
N ARG A 125 -18.74 0.72 -6.14
CA ARG A 125 -19.56 1.83 -5.65
C ARG A 125 -20.14 1.46 -4.29
N ALA A 126 -20.03 2.36 -3.32
CA ALA A 126 -20.87 2.30 -2.13
C ALA A 126 -22.28 2.78 -2.52
N ASP A 127 -23.20 1.86 -2.80
CA ASP A 127 -24.60 2.18 -3.11
C ASP A 127 -25.56 1.23 -2.35
N PRO A 128 -26.48 1.74 -1.51
CA PRO A 128 -26.63 3.14 -1.14
C PRO A 128 -25.50 3.62 -0.20
N PRO A 129 -25.26 4.94 -0.14
CA PRO A 129 -24.42 5.54 0.89
C PRO A 129 -24.84 5.09 2.30
N PRO A 130 -23.90 5.02 3.26
CA PRO A 130 -22.54 5.57 3.20
C PRO A 130 -21.44 4.57 2.77
N LEU A 131 -20.28 5.12 2.39
CA LEU A 131 -19.01 4.40 2.23
C LEU A 131 -18.78 3.45 3.41
N LEU A 132 -18.82 2.14 3.13
CA LEU A 132 -18.64 1.12 4.15
C LEU A 132 -17.15 0.93 4.42
N TRP A 133 -16.73 1.13 5.67
CA TRP A 133 -15.40 0.72 6.12
C TRP A 133 -15.32 -0.80 6.05
N HIS A 134 -14.35 -1.32 5.31
CA HIS A 134 -14.12 -2.75 5.16
C HIS A 134 -12.62 -3.04 5.19
N CYS A 135 -12.31 -4.32 5.40
CA CYS A 135 -11.06 -4.93 4.98
C CYS A 135 -11.41 -5.81 3.79
N ASP A 136 -10.51 -5.93 2.83
CA ASP A 136 -10.70 -6.87 1.72
C ASP A 136 -10.64 -8.30 2.28
N ASP A 137 -11.59 -9.13 1.83
CA ASP A 137 -11.73 -10.55 2.15
C ASP A 137 -11.51 -10.92 3.64
N PRO A 138 -12.31 -10.38 4.58
CA PRO A 138 -12.07 -10.63 6.01
C PRO A 138 -12.38 -12.06 6.47
N PHE A 139 -12.91 -12.92 5.57
CA PHE A 139 -13.35 -14.28 5.86
C PHE A 139 -12.50 -15.36 5.20
N SER A 140 -11.53 -15.01 4.35
CA SER A 140 -10.51 -15.96 3.90
C SER A 140 -9.58 -16.32 5.08
N SER A 141 -8.97 -17.51 5.00
CA SER A 141 -7.95 -18.04 5.93
C SER A 141 -6.97 -16.96 6.43
N PRO A 142 -6.32 -17.06 7.61
CA PRO A 142 -5.48 -15.98 8.17
C PRO A 142 -4.16 -15.78 7.42
N THR A 143 -4.20 -15.59 6.10
CA THR A 143 -3.15 -14.94 5.34
C THR A 143 -3.20 -13.45 5.66
N THR A 144 -2.02 -12.86 5.84
CA THR A 144 -1.89 -11.42 6.07
C THR A 144 -2.18 -10.73 4.74
N HIS A 145 -3.45 -10.50 4.43
CA HIS A 145 -3.85 -9.85 3.18
C HIS A 145 -3.28 -8.42 3.18
N ARG A 146 -2.34 -8.16 2.29
CA ARG A 146 -1.72 -6.85 2.11
C ARG A 146 -1.95 -6.42 0.68
N VAL A 147 -2.77 -5.40 0.52
CA VAL A 147 -3.20 -4.93 -0.80
C VAL A 147 -2.28 -3.82 -1.26
N VAL A 148 -1.69 -3.99 -2.43
CA VAL A 148 -0.92 -2.95 -3.12
C VAL A 148 -1.83 -2.26 -4.12
N PHE A 149 -2.11 -0.98 -3.89
CA PHE A 149 -2.86 -0.17 -4.85
C PHE A 149 -1.91 0.64 -5.72
N LEU A 150 -2.02 0.47 -7.04
CA LEU A 150 -1.48 1.45 -7.98
C LEU A 150 -2.58 2.44 -8.36
N LEU A 151 -2.42 3.69 -7.95
CA LEU A 151 -3.32 4.77 -8.36
C LEU A 151 -2.76 5.48 -9.59
N ARG A 152 -3.41 5.32 -10.74
CA ARG A 152 -3.13 6.16 -11.91
C ARG A 152 -4.00 7.41 -11.84
N GLY A 153 -3.39 8.55 -11.50
CA GLY A 153 -4.07 9.85 -11.50
C GLY A 153 -4.40 10.31 -12.92
N GLY A 154 -5.70 10.48 -13.22
CA GLY A 154 -6.18 11.19 -14.40
C GLY A 154 -6.38 12.69 -14.11
N PRO A 155 -6.35 13.57 -15.13
CA PRO A 155 -6.29 15.03 -14.94
C PRO A 155 -7.52 15.68 -14.26
N ARG A 156 -8.59 14.92 -13.95
CA ARG A 156 -9.86 15.45 -13.42
C ARG A 156 -10.63 14.50 -12.50
N VAL A 157 -9.96 13.63 -11.74
CA VAL A 157 -10.67 12.74 -10.80
C VAL A 157 -10.11 12.82 -9.39
N TRP A 158 -10.95 13.20 -8.44
CA TRP A 158 -10.66 13.10 -7.01
C TRP A 158 -10.90 11.66 -6.58
N TRP A 159 -9.82 10.88 -6.48
CA TRP A 159 -9.83 9.58 -5.80
C TRP A 159 -9.30 9.75 -4.39
N GLY A 160 -10.05 9.29 -3.40
CA GLY A 160 -9.66 9.36 -2.00
C GLY A 160 -10.00 8.06 -1.28
N ASN A 161 -8.99 7.26 -1.00
CA ASN A 161 -9.11 6.13 -0.08
C ASN A 161 -8.84 6.62 1.34
N ARG A 162 -9.67 6.20 2.30
CA ARG A 162 -9.45 6.45 3.72
C ARG A 162 -8.97 5.16 4.36
N PHE A 163 -7.85 5.24 5.08
CA PHE A 163 -7.26 4.12 5.79
C PHE A 163 -7.28 4.39 7.30
N CYS A 164 -7.40 3.33 8.09
CA CYS A 164 -7.38 3.39 9.55
C CYS A 164 -6.58 2.22 10.11
N ARG A 165 -5.82 2.48 11.16
CA ARG A 165 -5.10 1.45 11.91
C ARG A 165 -5.99 0.87 13.02
N TYR A 166 -6.42 -0.38 12.87
CA TYR A 166 -7.46 -0.98 13.72
C TYR A 166 -7.01 -1.17 15.18
N ASP A 167 -5.76 -1.58 15.41
CA ASP A 167 -5.20 -1.81 16.77
C ASP A 167 -5.22 -0.55 17.64
N ARG A 168 -4.91 0.62 17.07
CA ARG A 168 -4.91 1.90 17.77
C ARG A 168 -6.32 2.38 18.07
N SER A 169 -7.24 2.17 17.14
CA SER A 169 -8.67 2.48 17.33
C SER A 169 -9.27 1.66 18.48
N LEU A 170 -8.97 0.36 18.54
CA LEU A 170 -9.38 -0.50 19.67
C LEU A 170 -8.79 -0.03 21.00
N ARG A 171 -7.49 0.26 21.07
CA ARG A 171 -6.86 0.78 22.31
C ARG A 171 -7.48 2.09 22.77
N ARG A 172 -7.85 2.98 21.83
CA ARG A 172 -8.53 4.24 22.15
C ARG A 172 -9.96 4.00 22.63
N ALA A 173 -10.71 3.11 21.99
CA ALA A 173 -12.07 2.75 22.41
C ALA A 173 -12.09 2.13 23.82
N LYS A 174 -11.15 1.22 24.12
CA LYS A 174 -10.95 0.66 25.47
C LYS A 174 -10.59 1.75 26.49
N ARG A 175 -9.67 2.66 26.16
CA ARG A 175 -9.29 3.78 27.04
C ARG A 175 -10.47 4.73 27.32
N ASN A 176 -11.41 4.83 26.38
CA ASN A 176 -12.59 5.68 26.49
C ASN A 176 -13.83 4.93 27.03
N ASN A 177 -13.68 3.70 27.54
CA ASN A 177 -14.79 2.86 28.03
C ASN A 177 -15.92 2.61 27.00
N GLN A 178 -15.63 2.70 25.70
CA GLN A 178 -16.63 2.47 24.65
C GLN A 178 -16.80 0.99 24.29
N ILE A 179 -15.85 0.14 24.69
CA ILE A 179 -15.85 -1.32 24.47
C ILE A 179 -15.23 -1.96 25.71
N GLN A 180 -15.89 -2.95 26.31
CA GLN A 180 -15.37 -3.80 27.39
C GLN A 180 -14.93 -5.17 26.84
N ASP A 181 -14.05 -5.85 27.57
CA ASP A 181 -13.48 -7.16 27.19
C ASP A 181 -14.53 -8.26 27.08
#